data_AF-Q3U4U4-F1
#
_entry.id   AF-Q3U4U4-F1
#
_cell.length_a   1.000
_cell.length_b   1.000
_cell.length_c   1.000
_cell.angle_alpha   90.00
_cell.angle_beta   90.00
_cell.angle_gamma   90.00
#
_symmetry.space_group_name_H-M   'P 1'
#
loop_
_entity.id
_entity.type
_entity.pdbx_description
1 polymer ?
#
loop_
_entity_poly.entity_id
_entity_poly.type
_entity_poly.pdbx_seq_one_letter_code
_entity_poly.pdbx_strand_id
1 'polypeptide(L)'
;MGTALVYHEDMTATRLLWDDPECEIECPERLTAALDGLRQRGLEERCLCLSACEASEEELGLVHSPEYIALVQKTQTLDKEELHALSKQYDAVYFHPDTFHCARLAAGAALQLVDAVLTGAVHNGLALVRPPGHHSQRAAANGFCVFNNVALAAKHAKQKYGLQSVLYFSWHRYEHGSFWPFLPESDADAVGQGQGQGFTVNLPWNQVGMGNADYLAAFLHVLLPLAFEFDPELVLVSAGFDSAIGDPEGQMQATPECFAHLTQLLQVLAGGRICAVLEGGYHLESLAQSVCMMVQTLLGDPTPPLLGLMVPCQSALESIQSVQTAQTPYWTSLQQNVAPVLSSSTHSPEERSLRLLGESPTCAVAEDSLSTLLDQLCLRPAPPICTAVASTVPGAALCLPPGVLHQEGSVLREETEAWARLHKSRFQDEDLATLGKILCLLDGIMDGQIRNAIATTTALATAATLDVLIQRCLARRAQRVLCVALGQLDRPLDLADDGYDSLAYTSQLCMDR
;
A
#
# COMPACT_ATOMS: atom_id res chain seq x y z
N MET A 1 -12.17 -10.36 10.88
CA MET A 1 -11.24 -11.41 10.42
C MET A 1 -9.83 -10.89 10.66
N GLY A 2 -8.86 -11.75 10.97
CA GLY A 2 -7.51 -11.33 11.37
C GLY A 2 -6.53 -11.20 10.21
N THR A 3 -5.28 -10.83 10.53
CA THR A 3 -4.12 -10.78 9.64
C THR A 3 -3.15 -11.90 10.03
N ALA A 4 -2.63 -12.65 9.06
CA ALA A 4 -1.58 -13.65 9.33
C ALA A 4 -0.19 -13.03 9.29
N LEU A 5 0.69 -13.50 10.16
CA LEU A 5 2.13 -13.27 10.09
C LEU A 5 2.83 -14.63 10.03
N VAL A 6 3.49 -14.93 8.92
CA VAL A 6 4.16 -16.23 8.69
C VAL A 6 5.66 -16.04 8.72
N TYR A 7 6.37 -16.75 9.59
CA TYR A 7 7.83 -16.73 9.65
C TYR A 7 8.38 -17.99 10.32
N HIS A 8 9.70 -18.20 10.21
CA HIS A 8 10.44 -19.24 10.93
C HIS A 8 11.85 -18.74 11.23
N GLU A 9 12.34 -19.00 12.44
CA GLU A 9 13.64 -18.51 12.92
C GLU A 9 14.83 -19.07 12.13
N ASP A 10 14.75 -20.32 11.66
CA ASP A 10 15.78 -20.95 10.82
C ASP A 10 16.07 -20.18 9.52
N MET A 11 15.15 -19.36 9.00
CA MET A 11 15.42 -18.49 7.83
C MET A 11 16.48 -17.40 8.12
N THR A 12 16.97 -17.30 9.35
CA THR A 12 18.14 -16.47 9.74
C THR A 12 19.48 -17.22 9.68
N ALA A 13 19.47 -18.54 9.43
CA ALA A 13 20.68 -19.35 9.44
C ALA A 13 21.63 -19.03 8.26
N THR A 14 21.08 -18.70 7.09
CA THR A 14 21.89 -18.44 5.88
C THR A 14 22.56 -17.06 5.94
N ARG A 15 23.88 -17.07 5.76
CA ARG A 15 24.72 -15.87 5.63
C ARG A 15 25.83 -16.09 4.61
N LEU A 16 26.34 -15.00 4.06
CA LEU A 16 27.50 -15.00 3.19
C LEU A 16 28.74 -15.51 3.96
N LEU A 17 29.47 -16.47 3.36
CA LEU A 17 30.62 -17.13 4.01
C LEU A 17 31.98 -16.59 3.57
N TRP A 18 32.03 -15.71 2.59
CA TRP A 18 33.25 -15.12 2.02
C TRP A 18 33.06 -13.60 1.85
N ASP A 19 34.10 -12.91 1.40
CA ASP A 19 34.03 -11.47 1.14
C ASP A 19 33.43 -11.25 -0.26
N ASP A 20 32.29 -10.58 -0.30
CA ASP A 20 31.56 -10.24 -1.52
C ASP A 20 30.69 -8.98 -1.25
N PRO A 21 31.19 -7.78 -1.58
CA PRO A 21 30.49 -6.53 -1.32
C PRO A 21 29.13 -6.40 -2.01
N GLU A 22 28.89 -7.16 -3.09
CA GLU A 22 27.59 -7.17 -3.77
C GLU A 22 26.54 -7.95 -2.98
N CYS A 23 26.95 -9.04 -2.32
CA CYS A 23 26.03 -9.92 -1.60
C CYS A 23 25.96 -9.64 -0.08
N GLU A 24 26.89 -8.89 0.49
CA GLU A 24 26.96 -8.66 1.95
C GLU A 24 25.74 -7.94 2.53
N ILE A 25 25.02 -7.18 1.69
CA ILE A 25 23.79 -6.47 2.04
C ILE A 25 22.62 -7.40 2.35
N GLU A 26 22.63 -8.63 1.81
CA GLU A 26 21.61 -9.64 2.09
C GLU A 26 22.01 -10.47 3.31
N CYS A 27 21.54 -10.04 4.48
CA CYS A 27 21.96 -10.58 5.77
C CYS A 27 20.78 -11.05 6.65
N PRO A 28 21.03 -11.98 7.61
CA PRO A 28 20.03 -12.43 8.58
C PRO A 28 19.32 -11.31 9.35
N GLU A 29 20.06 -10.24 9.61
CA GLU A 29 19.63 -9.10 10.39
C GLU A 29 18.41 -8.39 9.76
N ARG A 30 18.16 -8.58 8.46
CA ARG A 30 16.96 -8.10 7.77
C ARG A 30 15.68 -8.69 8.38
N LEU A 31 15.64 -10.01 8.60
CA LEU A 31 14.48 -10.65 9.21
C LEU A 31 14.34 -10.30 10.68
N THR A 32 15.45 -10.29 11.43
CA THR A 32 15.39 -9.99 12.86
C THR A 32 14.98 -8.54 13.09
N ALA A 33 15.49 -7.58 12.31
CA ALA A 33 15.08 -6.18 12.40
C ALA A 33 13.58 -5.98 12.10
N ALA A 34 13.07 -6.62 11.04
CA ALA A 34 11.65 -6.57 10.71
C ALA A 34 10.77 -7.16 11.83
N LEU A 35 11.13 -8.33 12.34
CA LEU A 35 10.38 -9.02 13.40
C LEU A 35 10.44 -8.27 14.74
N ASP A 36 11.62 -7.77 15.12
CA ASP A 36 11.81 -6.98 16.33
C ASP A 36 11.04 -5.65 16.25
N GLY A 37 11.00 -5.01 15.08
CA GLY A 37 10.18 -3.83 14.83
C GLY A 37 8.69 -4.08 15.08
N LEU A 38 8.16 -5.22 14.58
CA LEU A 38 6.78 -5.63 14.83
C LEU A 38 6.50 -5.91 16.32
N ARG A 39 7.44 -6.57 17.00
CA ARG A 39 7.36 -6.89 18.44
C ARG A 39 7.34 -5.65 19.32
N GLN A 40 8.29 -4.75 19.09
CA GLN A 40 8.42 -3.51 19.87
C GLN A 40 7.14 -2.65 19.82
N ARG A 41 6.36 -2.79 18.74
CA ARG A 41 5.10 -2.06 18.51
C ARG A 41 3.85 -2.86 18.86
N GLY A 42 3.98 -4.08 19.38
CA GLY A 42 2.86 -4.96 19.70
C GLY A 42 2.03 -5.40 18.49
N LEU A 43 2.60 -5.35 17.27
CA LEU A 43 1.90 -5.73 16.04
C LEU A 43 1.87 -7.24 15.84
N GLU A 44 2.93 -7.95 16.26
CA GLU A 44 2.98 -9.41 16.22
C GLU A 44 1.83 -10.02 17.03
N GLU A 45 1.59 -9.54 18.25
CA GLU A 45 0.55 -10.04 19.17
C GLU A 45 -0.88 -9.88 18.63
N ARG A 46 -1.06 -9.00 17.64
CA ARG A 46 -2.35 -8.73 16.98
C ARG A 46 -2.57 -9.61 15.74
N CYS A 47 -1.54 -10.32 15.28
CA CYS A 47 -1.59 -11.19 14.12
C CYS A 47 -1.85 -12.65 14.53
N LEU A 48 -2.38 -13.44 13.61
CA LEU A 48 -2.29 -14.90 13.68
C LEU A 48 -0.89 -15.32 13.25
N CYS A 49 -0.01 -15.59 14.22
CA CYS A 49 1.35 -16.06 13.94
C CYS A 49 1.34 -17.54 13.52
N LEU A 50 1.85 -17.82 12.32
CA LEU A 50 2.03 -19.16 11.78
C LEU A 50 3.52 -19.44 11.65
N SER A 51 3.97 -20.58 12.19
CA SER A 51 5.34 -21.04 11.95
C SER A 51 5.44 -21.64 10.55
N ALA A 52 6.43 -21.18 9.77
CA ALA A 52 6.57 -21.63 8.39
C ALA A 52 6.88 -23.13 8.32
N CYS A 53 6.31 -23.81 7.32
CA CYS A 53 6.66 -25.19 6.99
C CYS A 53 7.39 -25.22 5.65
N GLU A 54 8.20 -26.25 5.43
CA GLU A 54 8.90 -26.43 4.16
C GLU A 54 7.92 -26.75 3.03
N ALA A 55 8.06 -26.07 1.89
CA ALA A 55 7.45 -26.52 0.64
C ALA A 55 8.02 -27.89 0.23
N SER A 56 7.17 -28.77 -0.27
CA SER A 56 7.55 -30.05 -0.86
C SER A 56 8.26 -29.85 -2.21
N GLU A 57 9.06 -30.82 -2.64
CA GLU A 57 9.68 -30.77 -3.97
C GLU A 57 8.65 -30.77 -5.11
N GLU A 58 7.47 -31.37 -4.91
CA GLU A 58 6.35 -31.31 -5.85
C GLU A 58 5.81 -29.88 -6.00
N GLU A 59 5.65 -29.16 -4.89
CA GLU A 59 5.25 -27.75 -4.89
C GLU A 59 6.32 -26.87 -5.55
N LEU A 60 7.61 -27.08 -5.25
CA LEU A 60 8.70 -26.38 -5.92
C LEU A 60 8.70 -26.63 -7.45
N GLY A 61 8.37 -27.87 -7.84
CA GLY A 61 8.28 -28.31 -9.23
C GLY A 61 7.19 -27.61 -10.06
N LEU A 62 6.29 -26.84 -9.44
CA LEU A 62 5.29 -26.02 -10.13
C LEU A 62 5.91 -24.88 -10.94
N VAL A 63 7.09 -24.41 -10.53
CA VAL A 63 7.82 -23.29 -11.16
C VAL A 63 9.22 -23.70 -11.58
N HIS A 64 9.91 -24.48 -10.74
CA HIS A 64 11.32 -24.81 -10.94
C HIS A 64 11.52 -26.17 -11.57
N SER A 65 12.63 -26.34 -12.28
CA SER A 65 12.98 -27.62 -12.90
C SER A 65 13.49 -28.61 -11.85
N PRO A 66 13.21 -29.93 -12.00
CA PRO A 66 13.71 -30.95 -11.09
C PRO A 66 15.24 -30.94 -10.96
N GLU A 67 15.94 -30.65 -12.06
CA GLU A 67 17.40 -30.57 -12.10
C GLU A 67 17.94 -29.43 -11.22
N TYR A 68 17.26 -28.28 -11.26
CA TYR A 68 17.62 -27.14 -10.43
C TYR A 68 17.31 -27.37 -8.96
N ILE A 69 16.16 -27.98 -8.64
CA ILE A 69 15.81 -28.35 -7.25
C ILE A 69 16.87 -29.30 -6.67
N ALA A 70 17.26 -30.33 -7.42
CA ALA A 70 18.31 -31.26 -7.00
C ALA A 70 19.69 -30.59 -6.85
N LEU A 71 20.00 -29.60 -7.70
CA LEU A 71 21.23 -28.81 -7.58
C LEU A 71 21.25 -28.01 -6.26
N VAL A 72 20.18 -27.28 -5.96
CA VAL A 72 20.08 -26.52 -4.70
C VAL A 72 20.07 -27.47 -3.51
N GLN A 73 19.40 -28.61 -3.58
CA GLN A 73 19.43 -29.62 -2.52
C GLN A 73 20.85 -30.09 -2.20
N LYS A 74 21.71 -30.23 -3.22
CA LYS A 74 23.10 -30.65 -3.06
C LYS A 74 23.93 -29.66 -2.24
N THR A 75 23.56 -28.38 -2.17
CA THR A 75 24.33 -27.34 -1.45
C THR A 75 24.53 -27.70 0.03
N GLN A 76 23.61 -28.47 0.62
CA GLN A 76 23.68 -28.96 2.00
C GLN A 76 24.92 -29.80 2.31
N THR A 77 25.52 -30.43 1.28
CA THR A 77 26.68 -31.32 1.44
C THR A 77 27.99 -30.73 0.92
N LEU A 78 27.93 -29.54 0.32
CA LEU A 78 29.11 -28.90 -0.27
C LEU A 78 29.92 -28.17 0.81
N ASP A 79 31.24 -28.17 0.64
CA ASP A 79 32.10 -27.34 1.47
C ASP A 79 32.08 -25.86 1.02
N LYS A 80 32.79 -25.00 1.75
CA LYS A 80 32.79 -23.56 1.51
C LYS A 80 33.35 -23.20 0.13
N GLU A 81 34.43 -23.87 -0.29
CA GLU A 81 35.07 -23.65 -1.58
C GLU A 81 34.15 -24.07 -2.74
N GLU A 82 33.48 -25.21 -2.61
CA GLU A 82 32.50 -25.71 -3.57
C GLU A 82 31.26 -24.80 -3.65
N LEU A 83 30.74 -24.33 -2.52
CA LEU A 83 29.62 -23.38 -2.47
C LEU A 83 29.98 -22.06 -3.15
N HIS A 84 31.17 -21.54 -2.91
CA HIS A 84 31.65 -20.31 -3.55
C HIS A 84 31.80 -20.51 -5.07
N ALA A 85 32.34 -21.65 -5.50
CA ALA A 85 32.45 -21.99 -6.92
C ALA A 85 31.08 -22.16 -7.60
N LEU A 86 30.08 -22.69 -6.89
CA LEU A 86 28.71 -22.79 -7.37
C LEU A 86 28.04 -21.42 -7.46
N SER A 87 28.18 -20.59 -6.42
CA SER A 87 27.59 -19.25 -6.34
C SER A 87 28.04 -18.38 -7.52
N LYS A 88 29.33 -18.45 -7.89
CA LYS A 88 29.91 -17.74 -9.04
C LYS A 88 29.35 -18.12 -10.41
N GLN A 89 28.56 -19.20 -10.51
CA GLN A 89 27.89 -19.58 -11.76
C GLN A 89 26.58 -18.80 -11.97
N TYR A 90 26.13 -18.08 -10.95
CA TYR A 90 24.91 -17.29 -10.92
C TYR A 90 25.24 -15.84 -10.63
N ASP A 91 24.31 -14.96 -10.99
CA ASP A 91 24.49 -13.52 -10.88
C ASP A 91 23.88 -13.00 -9.58
N ALA A 92 24.67 -12.25 -8.81
CA ALA A 92 24.33 -11.65 -7.52
C ALA A 92 23.67 -12.62 -6.52
N VAL A 93 24.28 -13.78 -6.22
CA VAL A 93 23.73 -14.74 -5.24
C VAL A 93 24.83 -15.54 -4.53
N TYR A 94 24.56 -15.95 -3.29
CA TYR A 94 25.42 -16.86 -2.54
C TYR A 94 24.64 -18.09 -2.04
N PHE A 95 25.33 -19.23 -1.97
CA PHE A 95 24.82 -20.45 -1.35
C PHE A 95 25.49 -20.74 0.00
N HIS A 96 24.71 -21.35 0.89
CA HIS A 96 25.05 -21.79 2.23
C HIS A 96 24.61 -23.26 2.39
N PRO A 97 25.17 -24.06 3.31
CA PRO A 97 24.67 -25.40 3.59
C PRO A 97 23.17 -25.41 3.90
N ASP A 98 22.68 -24.42 4.64
CA ASP A 98 21.25 -24.30 4.99
C ASP A 98 20.37 -23.66 3.91
N THR A 99 20.92 -23.30 2.73
CA THR A 99 20.16 -22.59 1.68
C THR A 99 18.92 -23.38 1.23
N PHE A 100 19.05 -24.67 0.99
CA PHE A 100 17.90 -25.47 0.53
C PHE A 100 16.77 -25.51 1.57
N HIS A 101 17.13 -25.70 2.83
CA HIS A 101 16.18 -25.72 3.95
C HIS A 101 15.47 -24.36 4.08
N CYS A 102 16.22 -23.26 4.15
CA CYS A 102 15.66 -21.92 4.30
C CYS A 102 14.81 -21.50 3.08
N ALA A 103 15.25 -21.82 1.85
CA ALA A 103 14.49 -21.55 0.64
C ALA A 103 13.17 -22.33 0.58
N ARG A 104 13.13 -23.55 1.14
CA ARG A 104 11.89 -24.33 1.27
C ARG A 104 10.96 -23.76 2.32
N LEU A 105 11.48 -23.27 3.45
CA LEU A 105 10.68 -22.54 4.45
C LEU A 105 10.11 -21.24 3.87
N ALA A 106 10.91 -20.48 3.12
CA ALA A 106 10.48 -19.23 2.48
C ALA A 106 9.33 -19.48 1.48
N ALA A 107 9.50 -20.47 0.59
CA ALA A 107 8.45 -20.86 -0.34
C ALA A 107 7.19 -21.35 0.39
N GLY A 108 7.35 -22.23 1.38
CA GLY A 108 6.23 -22.80 2.11
C GLY A 108 5.48 -21.78 2.98
N ALA A 109 6.16 -20.76 3.51
CA ALA A 109 5.52 -19.63 4.19
C ALA A 109 4.54 -18.88 3.25
N ALA A 110 4.94 -18.65 2.00
CA ALA A 110 4.08 -18.03 1.00
C ALA A 110 2.86 -18.92 0.66
N LEU A 111 3.05 -20.24 0.53
CA LEU A 111 1.96 -21.19 0.29
C LEU A 111 0.98 -21.25 1.47
N GLN A 112 1.49 -21.30 2.70
CA GLN A 112 0.68 -21.30 3.92
C GLN A 112 -0.12 -20.00 4.08
N LEU A 113 0.46 -18.86 3.72
CA LEU A 113 -0.25 -17.59 3.74
C LEU A 113 -1.42 -17.59 2.74
N VAL A 114 -1.19 -18.08 1.51
CA VAL A 114 -2.26 -18.26 0.52
C VAL A 114 -3.34 -19.19 1.04
N ASP A 115 -2.97 -20.33 1.64
CA ASP A 115 -3.92 -21.27 2.23
C ASP A 115 -4.76 -20.60 3.32
N ALA A 116 -4.14 -19.84 4.22
CA ALA A 116 -4.82 -19.17 5.32
C ALA A 116 -5.82 -18.10 4.84
N VAL A 117 -5.48 -17.37 3.78
CA VAL A 117 -6.37 -16.36 3.16
C VAL A 117 -7.51 -17.02 2.39
N LEU A 118 -7.22 -18.00 1.54
CA LEU A 118 -8.24 -18.61 0.65
C LEU A 118 -9.20 -19.56 1.39
N THR A 119 -8.79 -20.11 2.54
CA THR A 119 -9.68 -20.88 3.44
C THR A 119 -10.50 -19.98 4.37
N GLY A 120 -10.24 -18.67 4.39
CA GLY A 120 -10.93 -17.70 5.24
C GLY A 120 -10.49 -17.72 6.72
N ALA A 121 -9.36 -18.36 7.05
CA ALA A 121 -8.78 -18.32 8.40
C ALA A 121 -8.34 -16.89 8.77
N VAL A 122 -7.82 -16.15 7.79
CA VAL A 122 -7.47 -14.72 7.87
C VAL A 122 -7.98 -13.99 6.64
N HIS A 123 -8.03 -12.66 6.71
CA HIS A 123 -8.42 -11.83 5.58
C HIS A 123 -7.24 -11.56 4.64
N ASN A 124 -6.06 -11.36 5.22
CA ASN A 124 -4.83 -10.98 4.55
C ASN A 124 -3.63 -11.41 5.42
N GLY A 125 -2.41 -11.15 4.96
CA GLY A 125 -1.22 -11.33 5.80
C GLY A 125 0.10 -11.03 5.11
N LEU A 126 1.18 -11.22 5.88
CA LEU A 126 2.56 -11.03 5.48
C LEU A 126 3.37 -12.30 5.82
N ALA A 127 4.17 -12.77 4.87
CA ALA A 127 5.21 -13.76 5.08
C ALA A 127 6.57 -13.07 5.17
N LEU A 128 7.20 -13.09 6.34
CA LEU A 128 8.57 -12.61 6.56
C LEU A 128 9.54 -13.75 6.26
N VAL A 129 10.15 -13.71 5.07
CA VAL A 129 10.93 -14.81 4.53
C VAL A 129 12.33 -14.40 4.12
N ARG A 130 13.27 -15.35 4.21
CA ARG A 130 14.59 -15.31 3.55
C ARG A 130 14.96 -16.74 3.12
N PRO A 131 15.54 -16.94 1.93
CA PRO A 131 15.88 -15.94 0.91
C PRO A 131 14.66 -15.31 0.20
N PRO A 132 14.82 -14.16 -0.48
CA PRO A 132 13.81 -13.62 -1.40
C PRO A 132 13.59 -14.55 -2.61
N GLY A 133 12.65 -14.21 -3.48
CA GLY A 133 12.23 -15.09 -4.57
C GLY A 133 12.03 -14.47 -5.95
N HIS A 134 11.65 -13.20 -6.07
CA HIS A 134 11.11 -12.66 -7.33
C HIS A 134 12.07 -12.67 -8.54
N HIS A 135 13.39 -12.71 -8.34
CA HIS A 135 14.39 -12.84 -9.42
C HIS A 135 14.71 -14.29 -9.79
N SER A 136 14.33 -15.27 -8.95
CA SER A 136 14.59 -16.68 -9.24
C SER A 136 13.85 -17.14 -10.48
N GLN A 137 14.57 -17.88 -11.32
CA GLN A 137 14.09 -18.38 -12.61
C GLN A 137 13.80 -19.88 -12.53
N ARG A 138 13.23 -20.44 -13.61
CA ARG A 138 12.91 -21.87 -13.69
C ARG A 138 14.09 -22.79 -13.34
N ALA A 139 15.32 -22.41 -13.71
CA ALA A 139 16.49 -23.25 -13.52
C ALA A 139 17.74 -22.49 -13.03
N ALA A 140 17.55 -21.30 -12.44
CA ALA A 140 18.65 -20.48 -11.98
C ALA A 140 18.29 -19.65 -10.74
N ALA A 141 19.24 -19.57 -9.81
CA ALA A 141 19.25 -18.55 -8.76
C ALA A 141 19.71 -17.22 -9.36
N ASN A 142 19.23 -16.10 -8.83
CA ASN A 142 19.59 -14.76 -9.30
C ASN A 142 19.19 -13.71 -8.27
N GLY A 143 19.99 -12.65 -8.07
CA GLY A 143 19.61 -11.49 -7.23
C GLY A 143 19.16 -11.90 -5.84
N PHE A 144 20.00 -12.68 -5.15
CA PHE A 144 19.77 -13.29 -3.84
C PHE A 144 18.63 -14.32 -3.76
N CYS A 145 17.88 -14.50 -4.85
CA CYS A 145 16.71 -15.36 -4.90
C CYS A 145 17.07 -16.80 -5.28
N VAL A 146 16.47 -17.76 -4.56
CA VAL A 146 16.69 -19.21 -4.78
C VAL A 146 15.47 -19.86 -5.40
N PHE A 147 14.32 -19.82 -4.73
CA PHE A 147 13.03 -20.23 -5.31
C PHE A 147 12.09 -19.05 -5.39
N ASN A 148 11.25 -18.99 -6.43
CA ASN A 148 10.37 -17.86 -6.65
C ASN A 148 9.09 -18.00 -5.81
N ASN A 149 9.18 -17.51 -4.57
CA ASN A 149 8.14 -17.60 -3.54
C ASN A 149 6.76 -17.14 -4.05
N VAL A 150 6.71 -15.96 -4.70
CA VAL A 150 5.46 -15.35 -5.18
C VAL A 150 4.90 -16.09 -6.41
N ALA A 151 5.76 -16.54 -7.35
CA ALA A 151 5.30 -17.35 -8.47
C ALA A 151 4.76 -18.71 -8.03
N LEU A 152 5.40 -19.34 -7.03
CA LEU A 152 4.92 -20.58 -6.40
C LEU A 152 3.56 -20.36 -5.74
N ALA A 153 3.40 -19.29 -4.96
CA ALA A 153 2.12 -18.90 -4.36
C ALA A 153 1.01 -18.70 -5.41
N ALA A 154 1.32 -18.05 -6.54
CA ALA A 154 0.37 -17.89 -7.64
C ALA A 154 -0.02 -19.23 -8.27
N LYS A 155 0.95 -20.11 -8.57
CA LYS A 155 0.68 -21.45 -9.14
C LYS A 155 -0.14 -22.30 -8.18
N HIS A 156 0.19 -22.27 -6.90
CA HIS A 156 -0.53 -22.97 -5.83
C HIS A 156 -1.98 -22.51 -5.74
N ALA A 157 -2.21 -21.20 -5.70
CA ALA A 157 -3.56 -20.63 -5.68
C ALA A 157 -4.40 -21.10 -6.89
N LYS A 158 -3.81 -21.09 -8.09
CA LYS A 158 -4.51 -21.53 -9.31
C LYS A 158 -4.77 -23.03 -9.34
N GLN A 159 -3.82 -23.86 -8.92
CA GLN A 159 -3.94 -25.32 -9.01
C GLN A 159 -4.78 -25.93 -7.88
N LYS A 160 -4.59 -25.47 -6.65
CA LYS A 160 -5.27 -26.03 -5.46
C LYS A 160 -6.67 -25.45 -5.28
N TYR A 161 -6.85 -24.15 -5.55
CA TYR A 161 -8.12 -23.45 -5.31
C TYR A 161 -8.85 -23.04 -6.60
N GLY A 162 -8.25 -23.26 -7.78
CA GLY A 162 -8.92 -23.02 -9.06
C GLY A 162 -9.07 -21.55 -9.44
N LEU A 163 -8.30 -20.64 -8.82
CA LEU A 163 -8.36 -19.21 -9.15
C LEU A 163 -8.00 -18.98 -10.63
N GLN A 164 -8.75 -18.08 -11.26
CA GLN A 164 -8.57 -17.66 -12.64
C GLN A 164 -7.72 -16.39 -12.73
N SER A 165 -7.99 -15.40 -11.87
CA SER A 165 -7.31 -14.10 -11.84
C SER A 165 -6.51 -13.90 -10.56
N VAL A 166 -5.18 -13.81 -10.70
CA VAL A 166 -4.26 -13.49 -9.61
C VAL A 166 -3.45 -12.28 -10.03
N LEU A 167 -3.57 -11.19 -9.28
CA LEU A 167 -2.77 -9.99 -9.53
C LEU A 167 -1.42 -10.13 -8.83
N TYR A 168 -0.36 -9.98 -9.62
CA TYR A 168 1.00 -9.81 -9.14
C TYR A 168 1.54 -8.48 -9.72
N PHE A 169 1.98 -7.59 -8.84
CA PHE A 169 2.51 -6.28 -9.25
C PHE A 169 3.85 -6.01 -8.59
N SER A 170 4.75 -5.42 -9.36
CA SER A 170 6.07 -4.99 -8.94
C SER A 170 6.49 -3.77 -9.76
N TRP A 171 7.33 -2.92 -9.17
CA TRP A 171 8.04 -1.84 -9.83
C TRP A 171 9.53 -2.02 -9.57
N HIS A 172 10.38 -1.37 -10.36
CA HIS A 172 11.82 -1.49 -10.19
C HIS A 172 12.54 -0.23 -10.68
N ARG A 173 13.69 0.02 -10.06
CA ARG A 173 14.70 0.91 -10.62
C ARG A 173 15.20 0.31 -11.95
N TYR A 174 15.33 1.13 -12.98
CA TYR A 174 15.67 0.67 -14.32
C TYR A 174 16.77 1.51 -14.98
N GLU A 175 16.67 2.84 -14.88
CA GLU A 175 17.65 3.79 -15.44
C GLU A 175 18.01 3.45 -16.90
N HIS A 176 17.00 3.26 -17.74
CA HIS A 176 17.13 2.90 -19.16
C HIS A 176 17.95 1.62 -19.40
N GLY A 177 17.81 0.63 -18.51
CA GLY A 177 18.53 -0.63 -18.57
C GLY A 177 19.97 -0.56 -18.06
N SER A 178 20.38 0.57 -17.45
CA SER A 178 21.70 0.71 -16.83
C SER A 178 21.74 0.30 -15.36
N PHE A 179 20.59 0.04 -14.74
CA PHE A 179 20.50 -0.56 -13.42
C PHE A 179 20.29 -2.08 -13.53
N TRP A 180 20.82 -2.84 -12.57
CA TRP A 180 20.68 -4.29 -12.50
C TRP A 180 19.18 -4.68 -12.52
N PRO A 181 18.75 -5.71 -13.27
CA PRO A 181 19.53 -6.74 -13.96
C PRO A 181 19.93 -6.42 -15.41
N PHE A 182 19.87 -5.14 -15.84
CA PHE A 182 20.29 -4.70 -17.18
C PHE A 182 19.51 -5.33 -18.34
N LEU A 183 18.25 -5.70 -18.10
CA LEU A 183 17.42 -6.42 -19.05
C LEU A 183 16.51 -5.47 -19.84
N PRO A 184 16.58 -5.46 -21.19
CA PRO A 184 15.64 -4.70 -22.02
C PRO A 184 14.18 -5.08 -21.78
N GLU A 185 13.91 -6.35 -21.46
CA GLU A 185 12.57 -6.85 -21.14
C GLU A 185 12.00 -6.35 -19.80
N SER A 186 12.78 -5.56 -19.05
CA SER A 186 12.31 -4.84 -17.85
C SER A 186 11.75 -3.45 -18.18
N ASP A 187 11.78 -3.01 -19.44
CA ASP A 187 11.17 -1.75 -19.88
C ASP A 187 9.64 -1.89 -20.08
N ALA A 188 8.98 -0.76 -20.31
CA ALA A 188 7.53 -0.63 -20.44
C ALA A 188 6.93 -1.34 -21.67
N ASP A 189 7.73 -1.59 -22.72
CA ASP A 189 7.29 -2.22 -23.97
C ASP A 189 7.18 -3.76 -23.88
N ALA A 190 7.75 -4.37 -22.84
CA ALA A 190 7.63 -5.78 -22.52
C ALA A 190 6.26 -6.11 -21.90
N VAL A 191 5.24 -6.16 -22.75
CA VAL A 191 3.83 -6.33 -22.36
C VAL A 191 3.37 -7.79 -22.23
N GLY A 192 4.29 -8.75 -22.21
CA GLY A 192 3.98 -10.18 -22.22
C GLY A 192 3.89 -10.77 -23.64
N GLN A 193 3.63 -12.07 -23.74
CA GLN A 193 3.70 -12.82 -25.00
C GLN A 193 2.49 -13.75 -25.19
N GLY A 194 2.12 -13.98 -26.45
CA GLY A 194 1.02 -14.87 -26.81
C GLY A 194 -0.29 -14.47 -26.15
N GLN A 195 -0.96 -15.40 -25.47
CA GLN A 195 -2.20 -15.13 -24.73
C GLN A 195 -1.99 -14.26 -23.48
N GLY A 196 -0.75 -14.04 -23.04
CA GLY A 196 -0.41 -13.18 -21.91
C GLY A 196 -0.08 -11.74 -22.28
N GLN A 197 -0.23 -11.35 -23.56
CA GLN A 197 -0.07 -9.94 -23.95
C GLN A 197 -1.07 -9.04 -23.21
N GLY A 198 -0.57 -7.93 -22.65
CA GLY A 198 -1.30 -7.02 -21.78
C GLY A 198 -1.25 -7.39 -20.28
N PHE A 199 -0.84 -8.61 -19.93
CA PHE A 199 -0.82 -9.09 -18.54
C PHE A 199 0.57 -9.03 -17.87
N THR A 200 1.57 -8.48 -18.57
CA THR A 200 2.83 -8.04 -17.98
C THR A 200 2.89 -6.52 -18.08
N VAL A 201 3.01 -5.85 -16.94
CA VAL A 201 3.04 -4.39 -16.84
C VAL A 201 4.27 -3.99 -16.05
N ASN A 202 5.32 -3.59 -16.77
CA ASN A 202 6.53 -3.06 -16.16
C ASN A 202 6.42 -1.55 -16.02
N LEU A 203 6.79 -1.01 -14.86
CA LEU A 203 6.92 0.44 -14.66
C LEU A 203 8.39 0.76 -14.32
N PRO A 204 9.18 1.21 -15.31
CA PRO A 204 10.61 1.42 -15.13
C PRO A 204 10.91 2.79 -14.53
N TRP A 205 11.52 2.85 -13.35
CA TRP A 205 12.03 4.12 -12.83
C TRP A 205 13.36 4.48 -13.48
N ASN A 206 13.36 5.54 -14.28
CA ASN A 206 14.53 6.01 -15.03
C ASN A 206 15.39 7.03 -14.28
N GLN A 207 15.10 7.25 -12.99
CA GLN A 207 15.86 8.13 -12.11
C GLN A 207 15.79 7.59 -10.67
N VAL A 208 16.84 7.82 -9.89
CA VAL A 208 16.83 7.63 -8.43
C VAL A 208 16.05 8.74 -7.72
N GLY A 209 15.74 8.55 -6.45
CA GLY A 209 15.09 9.56 -5.63
C GLY A 209 13.57 9.68 -5.85
N MET A 210 12.94 8.68 -6.47
CA MET A 210 11.47 8.62 -6.57
C MET A 210 10.86 8.64 -5.17
N GLY A 211 9.93 9.56 -4.93
CA GLY A 211 9.32 9.81 -3.63
C GLY A 211 7.85 9.41 -3.57
N ASN A 212 7.20 9.71 -2.44
CA ASN A 212 5.80 9.33 -2.15
C ASN A 212 4.82 9.67 -3.29
N ALA A 213 5.00 10.83 -3.93
CA ALA A 213 4.14 11.28 -5.03
C ALA A 213 4.25 10.40 -6.28
N ASP A 214 5.47 9.94 -6.61
CA ASP A 214 5.74 9.11 -7.80
C ASP A 214 5.09 7.73 -7.66
N TYR A 215 5.25 7.10 -6.49
CA TYR A 215 4.63 5.80 -6.19
C TYR A 215 3.11 5.88 -6.17
N LEU A 216 2.53 6.92 -5.56
CA LEU A 216 1.08 7.11 -5.59
C LEU A 216 0.56 7.39 -7.00
N ALA A 217 1.28 8.17 -7.81
CA ALA A 217 0.91 8.39 -9.20
C ALA A 217 0.94 7.09 -10.02
N ALA A 218 1.95 6.25 -9.85
CA ALA A 218 1.98 4.92 -10.46
C ALA A 218 0.75 4.07 -10.08
N PHE A 219 0.33 4.10 -8.81
CA PHE A 219 -0.85 3.36 -8.38
C PHE A 219 -2.13 3.91 -9.00
N LEU A 220 -2.34 5.22 -8.90
CA LEU A 220 -3.57 5.87 -9.31
C LEU A 220 -3.75 5.89 -10.84
N HIS A 221 -2.66 5.99 -11.59
CA HIS A 221 -2.71 6.18 -13.05
C HIS A 221 -2.35 4.93 -13.86
N VAL A 222 -1.80 3.88 -13.24
CA VAL A 222 -1.48 2.62 -13.89
C VAL A 222 -2.09 1.45 -13.14
N LEU A 223 -1.62 1.13 -11.93
CA LEU A 223 -1.97 -0.13 -11.28
C LEU A 223 -3.47 -0.27 -11.02
N LEU A 224 -4.09 0.71 -10.34
CA LEU A 224 -5.48 0.59 -9.92
C LEU A 224 -6.45 0.55 -11.10
N PRO A 225 -6.36 1.42 -12.13
CA PRO A 225 -7.19 1.30 -13.32
C PRO A 225 -7.15 -0.11 -13.94
N LEU A 226 -5.95 -0.68 -14.09
CA LEU A 226 -5.77 -2.03 -14.64
C LEU A 226 -6.32 -3.10 -13.70
N ALA A 227 -6.06 -2.99 -12.40
CA ALA A 227 -6.49 -3.96 -11.40
C ALA A 227 -8.02 -4.00 -11.23
N PHE A 228 -8.70 -2.85 -11.32
CA PHE A 228 -10.16 -2.78 -11.29
C PHE A 228 -10.78 -3.39 -12.55
N GLU A 229 -10.18 -3.21 -13.74
CA GLU A 229 -10.63 -3.88 -14.97
C GLU A 229 -10.33 -5.38 -14.94
N PHE A 230 -9.21 -5.78 -14.34
CA PHE A 230 -8.79 -7.19 -14.22
C PHE A 230 -9.61 -8.00 -13.22
N ASP A 231 -10.15 -7.36 -12.18
CA ASP A 231 -10.94 -7.96 -11.10
C ASP A 231 -10.26 -9.22 -10.49
N PRO A 232 -9.12 -9.06 -9.79
CA PRO A 232 -8.39 -10.19 -9.24
C PRO A 232 -9.14 -10.91 -8.13
N GLU A 233 -9.06 -12.24 -8.10
CA GLU A 233 -9.56 -13.06 -7.00
C GLU A 233 -8.57 -13.13 -5.82
N LEU A 234 -7.30 -12.80 -6.06
CA LEU A 234 -6.23 -12.73 -5.05
C LEU A 234 -5.18 -11.71 -5.48
N VAL A 235 -4.66 -10.94 -4.53
CA VAL A 235 -3.53 -10.03 -4.74
C VAL A 235 -2.29 -10.61 -4.04
N LEU A 236 -1.23 -10.81 -4.81
CA LEU A 236 0.08 -11.18 -4.29
C LEU A 236 1.02 -9.98 -4.40
N VAL A 237 1.63 -9.61 -3.27
CA VAL A 237 2.57 -8.48 -3.21
C VAL A 237 3.97 -9.03 -2.97
N SER A 238 4.85 -8.77 -3.94
CA SER A 238 6.30 -8.99 -3.80
C SER A 238 6.86 -7.78 -3.06
N ALA A 239 6.87 -7.87 -1.74
CA ALA A 239 7.08 -6.74 -0.84
C ALA A 239 8.58 -6.49 -0.61
N GLY A 240 9.23 -5.89 -1.62
CA GLY A 240 10.58 -5.34 -1.50
C GLY A 240 10.54 -3.93 -0.93
N PHE A 241 11.27 -3.70 0.17
CA PHE A 241 11.36 -2.39 0.83
C PHE A 241 12.66 -1.64 0.50
N ASP A 242 13.38 -2.08 -0.52
CA ASP A 242 14.52 -1.37 -1.11
C ASP A 242 14.11 -0.10 -1.87
N SER A 243 12.83 0.02 -2.21
CA SER A 243 12.22 1.27 -2.67
C SER A 243 12.06 2.35 -1.59
N ALA A 244 12.36 2.03 -0.32
CA ALA A 244 12.27 2.97 0.79
C ALA A 244 13.50 3.89 0.89
N ILE A 245 13.32 5.02 1.56
CA ILE A 245 14.39 5.97 1.87
C ILE A 245 15.51 5.32 2.68
N GLY A 246 16.75 5.68 2.35
CA GLY A 246 17.96 5.18 3.01
C GLY A 246 18.50 3.86 2.44
N ASP A 247 17.74 3.18 1.58
CA ASP A 247 18.20 1.94 0.97
C ASP A 247 19.39 2.12 0.01
N PRO A 248 20.47 1.33 0.15
CA PRO A 248 21.67 1.47 -0.68
C PRO A 248 21.46 1.05 -2.15
N GLU A 249 20.55 0.11 -2.42
CA GLU A 249 20.30 -0.42 -3.76
C GLU A 249 19.27 0.43 -4.49
N GLY A 250 18.10 0.64 -3.88
CA GLY A 250 17.03 1.39 -4.53
C GLY A 250 17.35 2.87 -4.69
N GLN A 251 18.01 3.49 -3.69
CA GLN A 251 18.32 4.93 -3.69
C GLN A 251 17.09 5.82 -3.95
N MET A 252 15.94 5.34 -3.51
CA MET A 252 14.66 6.03 -3.62
C MET A 252 14.38 6.89 -2.37
N GLN A 253 13.28 7.63 -2.38
CA GLN A 253 12.86 8.51 -1.29
C GLN A 253 11.41 8.25 -0.85
N ALA A 254 10.85 7.07 -1.12
CA ALA A 254 9.57 6.68 -0.53
C ALA A 254 9.73 6.51 0.97
N THR A 255 8.89 7.18 1.75
CA THR A 255 8.92 7.05 3.21
C THR A 255 8.20 5.77 3.64
N PRO A 256 8.50 5.22 4.83
CA PRO A 256 7.77 4.07 5.36
C PRO A 256 6.24 4.23 5.34
N GLU A 257 5.74 5.45 5.62
CA GLU A 257 4.32 5.80 5.56
C GLU A 257 3.71 5.55 4.19
N CYS A 258 4.49 5.73 3.11
CA CYS A 258 4.02 5.47 1.74
C CYS A 258 3.50 4.05 1.62
N PHE A 259 4.23 3.06 2.15
CA PHE A 259 3.82 1.65 2.09
C PHE A 259 2.51 1.36 2.82
N ALA A 260 2.13 2.16 3.84
CA ALA A 260 0.79 2.08 4.42
C ALA A 260 -0.28 2.48 3.40
N HIS A 261 -0.10 3.59 2.68
CA HIS A 261 -1.04 4.01 1.62
C HIS A 261 -1.10 3.03 0.46
N LEU A 262 0.05 2.55 -0.02
CA LEU A 262 0.10 1.57 -1.11
C LEU A 262 -0.63 0.27 -0.71
N THR A 263 -0.43 -0.19 0.52
CA THR A 263 -1.17 -1.34 1.07
C THR A 263 -2.67 -1.08 1.15
N GLN A 264 -3.07 0.10 1.64
CA GLN A 264 -4.48 0.49 1.77
C GLN A 264 -5.20 0.55 0.43
N LEU A 265 -4.52 1.04 -0.61
CA LEU A 265 -5.04 1.08 -1.98
C LEU A 265 -5.24 -0.30 -2.58
N LEU A 266 -4.46 -1.31 -2.17
CA LEU A 266 -4.66 -2.69 -2.62
C LEU A 266 -5.80 -3.41 -1.90
N GLN A 267 -6.14 -3.01 -0.66
CA GLN A 267 -7.17 -3.67 0.16
C GLN A 267 -8.59 -3.59 -0.43
N VAL A 268 -8.82 -2.68 -1.36
CA VAL A 268 -10.11 -2.57 -2.06
C VAL A 268 -10.29 -3.65 -3.14
N LEU A 269 -9.22 -4.32 -3.54
CA LEU A 269 -9.20 -5.37 -4.57
C LEU A 269 -9.40 -6.75 -3.93
N ALA A 270 -9.89 -7.72 -4.69
CA ALA A 270 -10.06 -9.12 -4.26
C ALA A 270 -10.84 -9.28 -2.93
N GLY A 271 -11.68 -8.30 -2.58
CA GLY A 271 -12.33 -8.22 -1.27
C GLY A 271 -11.34 -8.27 -0.11
N GLY A 272 -10.17 -7.64 -0.25
CA GLY A 272 -9.12 -7.54 0.76
C GLY A 272 -8.20 -8.76 0.90
N ARG A 273 -8.34 -9.77 0.04
CA ARG A 273 -7.46 -10.95 -0.01
C ARG A 273 -6.07 -10.60 -0.54
N ILE A 274 -5.19 -10.21 0.38
CA ILE A 274 -3.80 -9.83 0.10
C ILE A 274 -2.85 -10.80 0.79
N CYS A 275 -1.90 -11.34 0.03
CA CYS A 275 -0.74 -12.05 0.57
C CYS A 275 0.52 -11.28 0.19
N ALA A 276 1.15 -10.63 1.17
CA ALA A 276 2.45 -10.00 0.99
C ALA A 276 3.57 -10.98 1.36
N VAL A 277 4.63 -11.02 0.56
CA VAL A 277 5.81 -11.86 0.80
C VAL A 277 7.03 -10.95 0.75
N LEU A 278 7.84 -10.95 1.81
CA LEU A 278 9.05 -10.12 1.89
C LEU A 278 10.05 -10.49 0.79
N GLU A 279 10.61 -9.49 0.12
CA GLU A 279 11.67 -9.63 -0.89
C GLU A 279 12.95 -8.89 -0.45
N GLY A 280 13.33 -7.81 -1.13
CA GLY A 280 14.47 -6.94 -0.83
C GLY A 280 14.20 -5.89 0.27
N GLY A 281 15.16 -4.98 0.45
CA GLY A 281 15.20 -3.98 1.52
C GLY A 281 16.38 -4.24 2.45
N TYR A 282 17.39 -3.38 2.36
CA TYR A 282 18.73 -3.61 2.88
C TYR A 282 19.15 -2.54 3.88
N HIS A 283 18.44 -1.41 3.93
CA HIS A 283 18.54 -0.47 5.06
C HIS A 283 17.64 -0.92 6.22
N LEU A 284 18.24 -1.57 7.23
CA LEU A 284 17.52 -2.30 8.29
C LEU A 284 16.46 -1.47 9.04
N GLU A 285 16.75 -0.21 9.34
CA GLU A 285 15.78 0.65 10.03
C GLU A 285 14.58 0.95 9.13
N SER A 286 14.82 1.34 7.87
CA SER A 286 13.75 1.67 6.91
C SER A 286 12.92 0.44 6.56
N LEU A 287 13.57 -0.73 6.44
CA LEU A 287 12.91 -2.03 6.29
C LEU A 287 11.95 -2.29 7.45
N ALA A 288 12.44 -2.24 8.70
CA ALA A 288 11.63 -2.54 9.87
C ALA A 288 10.42 -1.58 9.98
N GLN A 289 10.63 -0.30 9.72
CA GLN A 289 9.58 0.72 9.73
C GLN A 289 8.53 0.48 8.63
N SER A 290 8.96 0.16 7.42
CA SER A 290 8.07 -0.08 6.28
C SER A 290 7.24 -1.36 6.45
N VAL A 291 7.85 -2.41 7.00
CA VAL A 291 7.14 -3.64 7.41
C VAL A 291 6.06 -3.33 8.45
N CYS A 292 6.38 -2.51 9.47
CA CYS A 292 5.40 -2.10 10.47
C CYS A 292 4.22 -1.33 9.87
N MET A 293 4.49 -0.41 8.95
CA MET A 293 3.47 0.38 8.26
C MET A 293 2.52 -0.48 7.41
N MET A 294 3.07 -1.48 6.70
CA MET A 294 2.28 -2.46 5.96
C MET A 294 1.41 -3.29 6.91
N VAL A 295 1.99 -3.86 7.98
CA VAL A 295 1.24 -4.72 8.92
C VAL A 295 0.16 -3.95 9.67
N GLN A 296 0.43 -2.70 10.10
CA GLN A 296 -0.58 -1.82 10.68
C GLN A 296 -1.78 -1.64 9.74
N THR A 297 -1.51 -1.41 8.46
CA THR A 297 -2.56 -1.25 7.45
C THR A 297 -3.31 -2.55 7.22
N LEU A 298 -2.62 -3.70 7.14
CA LEU A 298 -3.24 -5.03 7.03
C LEU A 298 -4.20 -5.34 8.19
N LEU A 299 -3.82 -4.92 9.41
CA LEU A 299 -4.64 -5.01 10.62
C LEU A 299 -5.81 -4.00 10.65
N GLY A 300 -5.88 -3.08 9.68
CA GLY A 300 -6.92 -2.07 9.55
C GLY A 300 -6.71 -0.85 10.44
N ASP A 301 -5.47 -0.54 10.83
CA ASP A 301 -5.16 0.71 11.53
C ASP A 301 -5.25 1.91 10.57
N PRO A 302 -5.56 3.12 11.07
CA PRO A 302 -5.58 4.31 10.23
C PRO A 302 -4.21 4.60 9.61
N THR A 303 -4.19 4.87 8.31
CA THR A 303 -2.97 5.27 7.60
C THR A 303 -2.52 6.67 8.04
N PRO A 304 -1.22 6.89 8.30
CA PRO A 304 -0.68 8.20 8.64
C PRO A 304 -0.79 9.19 7.46
N PRO A 305 -0.86 10.51 7.69
CA PRO A 305 -0.81 11.48 6.60
C PRO A 305 0.58 11.47 5.95
N LEU A 306 0.61 11.55 4.61
CA LEU A 306 1.87 11.80 3.89
C LEU A 306 2.23 13.27 3.97
N LEU A 307 3.44 13.57 4.42
CA LEU A 307 4.00 14.91 4.49
C LEU A 307 4.83 15.20 3.24
N GLY A 308 4.96 16.48 2.89
CA GLY A 308 5.76 16.94 1.76
C GLY A 308 4.95 17.32 0.52
N LEU A 309 5.66 17.67 -0.55
CA LEU A 309 5.06 18.05 -1.83
C LEU A 309 4.54 16.81 -2.56
N MET A 310 3.24 16.75 -2.84
CA MET A 310 2.60 15.63 -3.54
C MET A 310 2.53 15.87 -5.06
N VAL A 311 3.69 16.13 -5.67
CA VAL A 311 3.82 16.34 -7.11
C VAL A 311 4.85 15.35 -7.65
N PRO A 312 4.47 14.44 -8.58
CA PRO A 312 5.40 13.52 -9.19
C PRO A 312 6.49 14.26 -9.97
N CYS A 313 7.69 13.70 -10.00
CA CYS A 313 8.78 14.23 -10.81
C CYS A 313 8.54 13.96 -12.31
N GLN A 314 9.23 14.71 -13.17
CA GLN A 314 9.07 14.59 -14.62
C GLN A 314 9.43 13.19 -15.15
N SER A 315 10.51 12.58 -14.63
CA SER A 315 10.93 11.22 -15.02
C SER A 315 9.87 10.16 -14.68
N ALA A 316 9.19 10.31 -13.54
CA ALA A 316 8.09 9.41 -13.17
C ALA A 316 6.88 9.58 -14.10
N LEU A 317 6.51 10.81 -14.45
CA LEU A 317 5.42 11.10 -15.38
C LEU A 317 5.69 10.52 -16.79
N GLU A 318 6.92 10.64 -17.28
CA GLU A 318 7.35 10.06 -18.56
C GLU A 318 7.28 8.53 -18.54
N SER A 319 7.69 7.92 -17.43
CA SER A 319 7.62 6.47 -17.24
C SER A 319 6.17 6.00 -17.20
N ILE A 320 5.30 6.68 -16.45
CA ILE A 320 3.84 6.41 -16.41
C ILE A 320 3.22 6.53 -17.81
N GLN A 321 3.54 7.60 -18.55
CA GLN A 321 3.02 7.80 -19.90
C GLN A 321 3.49 6.70 -20.87
N SER A 322 4.73 6.24 -20.74
CA SER A 322 5.29 5.15 -21.54
C SER A 322 4.53 3.84 -21.29
N VAL A 323 4.29 3.50 -20.02
CA VAL A 323 3.48 2.33 -19.65
C VAL A 323 2.06 2.45 -20.17
N GLN A 324 1.41 3.60 -19.98
CA GLN A 324 0.05 3.82 -20.49
C GLN A 324 -0.02 3.63 -22.00
N THR A 325 0.97 4.15 -22.73
CA THR A 325 1.05 4.01 -24.19
C THR A 325 1.19 2.54 -24.60
N ALA A 326 2.10 1.81 -23.95
CA ALA A 326 2.33 0.39 -24.22
C ALA A 326 1.11 -0.48 -23.89
N GLN A 327 0.35 -0.12 -22.85
CA GLN A 327 -0.77 -0.90 -22.33
C GLN A 327 -2.14 -0.52 -22.94
N THR A 328 -2.28 0.67 -23.52
CA THR A 328 -3.54 1.17 -24.12
C THR A 328 -4.21 0.18 -25.09
N PRO A 329 -3.49 -0.59 -25.95
CA PRO A 329 -4.12 -1.56 -26.83
C PRO A 329 -4.88 -2.69 -26.13
N TYR A 330 -4.56 -2.97 -24.85
CA TYR A 330 -5.04 -4.14 -24.13
C TYR A 330 -6.09 -3.80 -23.06
N TRP A 331 -6.15 -2.54 -22.61
CA TRP A 331 -6.94 -2.14 -21.43
C TRP A 331 -7.87 -0.96 -21.72
N THR A 332 -9.16 -1.16 -21.53
CA THR A 332 -10.22 -0.18 -21.79
C THR A 332 -10.09 1.03 -20.85
N SER A 333 -9.71 0.76 -19.60
CA SER A 333 -9.46 1.75 -18.55
C SER A 333 -8.42 2.80 -18.94
N LEU A 334 -7.48 2.45 -19.84
CA LEU A 334 -6.46 3.38 -20.35
C LEU A 334 -6.87 4.09 -21.64
N GLN A 335 -7.75 3.47 -22.44
CA GLN A 335 -8.24 4.05 -23.71
C GLN A 335 -9.11 5.30 -23.48
N GLN A 336 -9.79 5.38 -22.34
CA GLN A 336 -10.66 6.52 -22.01
C GLN A 336 -9.90 7.79 -21.59
N ASN A 337 -8.57 7.73 -21.42
CA ASN A 337 -7.73 8.89 -21.10
C ASN A 337 -7.25 9.69 -22.33
N VAL A 338 -7.68 9.33 -23.55
CA VAL A 338 -7.31 10.07 -24.75
C VAL A 338 -8.21 11.30 -24.95
N ALA A 339 -7.67 12.44 -24.49
CA ALA A 339 -8.05 13.84 -24.68
C ALA A 339 -8.89 14.51 -23.57
N PRO A 340 -8.32 15.48 -22.82
CA PRO A 340 -9.11 16.61 -22.38
C PRO A 340 -9.44 17.42 -23.64
N VAL A 341 -10.72 17.48 -24.01
CA VAL A 341 -11.21 18.58 -24.84
C VAL A 341 -10.90 19.85 -24.05
N LEU A 342 -9.88 20.59 -24.49
CA LEU A 342 -9.61 21.96 -24.06
C LEU A 342 -10.83 22.80 -24.43
N SER A 343 -11.84 22.82 -23.55
CA SER A 343 -12.83 23.88 -23.57
C SER A 343 -12.09 25.15 -23.18
N SER A 344 -11.98 26.09 -24.12
CA SER A 344 -11.40 27.40 -23.92
C SER A 344 -12.20 28.18 -22.85
N SER A 345 -11.82 28.06 -21.58
CA SER A 345 -12.21 29.03 -20.57
C SER A 345 -11.14 30.12 -20.52
N THR A 346 -11.48 31.26 -21.12
CA THR A 346 -10.72 32.50 -21.05
C THR A 346 -10.66 33.01 -19.62
N HIS A 347 -9.58 32.75 -18.88
CA HIS A 347 -9.08 33.64 -17.83
C HIS A 347 -7.58 33.39 -17.65
N SER A 348 -6.79 34.36 -18.10
CA SER A 348 -5.34 34.42 -17.93
C SER A 348 -5.03 34.87 -16.49
N PRO A 349 -4.16 34.20 -15.73
CA PRO A 349 -3.58 34.78 -14.52
C PRO A 349 -2.41 35.69 -14.93
N GLU A 350 -2.41 36.92 -14.41
CA GLU A 350 -1.34 37.90 -14.60
C GLU A 350 0.00 37.38 -14.05
N GLU A 351 1.06 37.70 -14.80
CA GLU A 351 2.46 37.41 -14.51
C GLU A 351 2.88 37.95 -13.13
N ARG A 352 3.17 37.05 -12.19
CA ARG A 352 3.99 37.38 -11.01
C ARG A 352 5.38 36.81 -11.25
N SER A 353 6.32 37.70 -11.58
CA SER A 353 7.70 37.38 -11.92
C SER A 353 8.36 36.45 -10.89
N LEU A 354 8.68 35.22 -11.32
CA LEU A 354 9.58 34.32 -10.61
C LEU A 354 10.98 34.92 -10.61
N ARG A 355 11.41 35.46 -9.47
CA ARG A 355 12.83 35.71 -9.23
C ARG A 355 13.50 34.36 -9.05
N LEU A 356 14.45 34.06 -9.94
CA LEU A 356 15.43 32.98 -9.80
C LEU A 356 16.00 32.99 -8.37
N LEU A 357 15.58 32.03 -7.57
CA LEU A 357 16.34 31.59 -6.39
C LEU A 357 17.27 30.50 -6.88
N GLY A 358 18.57 30.74 -6.70
CA GLY A 358 19.65 29.89 -7.16
C GLY A 358 19.64 28.51 -6.52
N GLU A 359 20.35 27.62 -7.20
CA GLU A 359 20.87 26.31 -6.79
C GLU A 359 20.25 25.69 -5.53
N SER A 360 19.46 24.64 -5.77
CA SER A 360 18.93 23.73 -4.77
C SER A 360 20.04 23.24 -3.84
N PRO A 361 19.94 23.41 -2.51
CA PRO A 361 20.78 22.65 -1.61
C PRO A 361 20.36 21.18 -1.72
N THR A 362 21.35 20.30 -1.84
CA THR A 362 21.18 18.86 -1.64
C THR A 362 20.43 18.65 -0.33
N CYS A 363 19.20 18.12 -0.42
CA CYS A 363 18.36 17.88 0.74
C CYS A 363 18.84 16.60 1.42
N ALA A 364 19.87 16.73 2.25
CA ALA A 364 20.18 15.73 3.27
C ALA A 364 19.11 15.87 4.37
N VAL A 365 17.95 15.22 4.17
CA VAL A 365 16.98 15.03 5.25
C VAL A 365 17.53 13.92 6.14
N ALA A 366 17.99 14.32 7.32
CA ALA A 366 18.67 13.46 8.27
C ALA A 366 17.75 12.35 8.82
N GLU A 367 18.35 11.17 9.04
CA GLU A 367 17.82 9.96 9.68
C GLU A 367 16.99 10.24 10.96
N ASP A 368 17.33 11.29 11.70
CA ASP A 368 16.64 11.73 12.93
C ASP A 368 15.13 11.99 12.76
N SER A 369 14.66 12.35 11.56
CA SER A 369 13.23 12.66 11.33
C SER A 369 12.34 11.43 11.11
N LEU A 370 12.91 10.29 10.70
CA LEU A 370 12.16 9.07 10.39
C LEU A 370 11.66 8.40 11.68
N SER A 371 12.52 8.28 12.70
CA SER A 371 12.14 7.71 13.99
C SER A 371 11.03 8.51 14.69
N THR A 372 11.03 9.85 14.56
CA THR A 372 10.12 10.72 15.31
C THR A 372 8.65 10.60 14.89
N LEU A 373 8.36 10.29 13.63
CA LEU A 373 6.98 10.23 13.11
C LEU A 373 6.32 8.89 13.43
N LEU A 374 7.09 7.81 13.39
CA LEU A 374 6.66 6.49 13.81
C LEU A 374 6.46 6.40 15.33
N ASP A 375 7.32 7.05 16.12
CA ASP A 375 7.11 7.19 17.56
C ASP A 375 5.81 7.95 17.85
N GLN A 376 5.49 8.99 17.07
CA GLN A 376 4.22 9.70 17.17
C GLN A 376 2.99 8.83 16.83
N LEU A 377 3.12 7.87 15.91
CA LEU A 377 2.05 6.92 15.57
C LEU A 377 1.88 5.83 16.63
N CYS A 378 2.98 5.34 17.23
CA CYS A 378 2.92 4.49 18.42
C CYS A 378 2.25 5.19 19.61
N LEU A 379 2.41 6.52 19.71
CA LEU A 379 1.76 7.36 20.73
C LEU A 379 0.28 7.68 20.42
N ARG A 380 -0.19 7.47 19.19
CA ARG A 380 -1.59 7.71 18.77
C ARG A 380 -2.24 6.40 18.33
N PRO A 381 -2.68 5.56 19.29
CA PRO A 381 -3.31 4.29 18.97
C PRO A 381 -4.57 4.51 18.13
N ALA A 382 -4.95 3.48 17.35
CA ALA A 382 -6.20 3.47 16.62
C ALA A 382 -7.36 3.84 17.56
N PRO A 383 -8.29 4.74 17.14
CA PRO A 383 -9.42 5.11 17.98
C PRO A 383 -10.18 3.88 18.48
N PRO A 384 -10.62 3.84 19.75
CA PRO A 384 -11.29 2.68 20.32
C PRO A 384 -12.58 2.33 19.59
N ILE A 385 -13.21 3.32 18.95
CA ILE A 385 -14.40 3.14 18.12
C ILE A 385 -14.02 3.31 16.65
N CYS A 386 -14.12 2.23 15.87
CA CYS A 386 -13.82 2.25 14.44
C CYS A 386 -14.86 3.04 13.65
N THR A 387 -16.14 2.75 13.85
CA THR A 387 -17.23 3.41 13.14
C THR A 387 -18.37 3.69 14.10
N ALA A 388 -18.93 4.89 14.02
CA ALA A 388 -20.13 5.25 14.75
C ALA A 388 -21.27 5.67 13.81
N VAL A 389 -22.51 5.47 14.23
CA VAL A 389 -23.70 5.75 13.42
C VAL A 389 -24.66 6.65 14.18
N ALA A 390 -25.06 7.77 13.60
CA ALA A 390 -26.18 8.58 14.07
C ALA A 390 -27.38 8.42 13.13
N SER A 391 -28.48 7.91 13.67
CA SER A 391 -29.75 7.83 12.94
C SER A 391 -30.93 8.24 13.82
N THR A 392 -32.01 8.66 13.15
CA THR A 392 -33.34 8.81 13.74
C THR A 392 -34.01 7.46 14.00
N VAL A 393 -33.56 6.40 13.31
CA VAL A 393 -34.00 5.02 13.57
C VAL A 393 -33.33 4.49 14.84
N PRO A 394 -34.08 3.91 15.80
CA PRO A 394 -33.52 3.29 16.99
C PRO A 394 -32.49 2.22 16.65
N GLY A 395 -31.36 2.18 17.36
CA GLY A 395 -30.26 1.25 17.08
C GLY A 395 -30.67 -0.23 17.09
N ALA A 396 -31.67 -0.60 17.91
CA ALA A 396 -32.23 -1.95 17.96
C ALA A 396 -32.91 -2.42 16.65
N ALA A 397 -33.24 -1.49 15.75
CA ALA A 397 -33.81 -1.80 14.44
C ALA A 397 -32.75 -1.88 13.33
N LEU A 398 -31.48 -1.54 13.63
CA LEU A 398 -30.37 -1.60 12.70
C LEU A 398 -29.49 -2.81 13.02
N CYS A 399 -29.37 -3.76 12.09
CA CYS A 399 -28.41 -4.86 12.20
C CYS A 399 -26.98 -4.35 11.93
N LEU A 400 -26.39 -3.65 12.91
CA LEU A 400 -25.04 -3.08 12.79
C LEU A 400 -23.96 -4.17 12.92
N PRO A 401 -22.86 -4.07 12.15
CA PRO A 401 -21.71 -4.96 12.32
C PRO A 401 -21.11 -4.86 13.74
N PRO A 402 -20.46 -5.93 14.23
CA PRO A 402 -19.72 -5.89 15.49
C PRO A 402 -18.68 -4.76 15.49
N GLY A 403 -18.64 -3.97 16.57
CA GLY A 403 -17.70 -2.86 16.72
C GLY A 403 -18.19 -1.51 16.17
N VAL A 404 -19.37 -1.45 15.55
CA VAL A 404 -20.01 -0.19 15.18
C VAL A 404 -20.83 0.36 16.34
N LEU A 405 -20.52 1.57 16.79
CA LEU A 405 -21.25 2.25 17.87
C LEU A 405 -22.51 2.93 17.31
N HIS A 406 -23.67 2.70 17.93
CA HIS A 406 -24.85 3.55 17.70
C HIS A 406 -24.81 4.76 18.64
N GLN A 407 -24.83 5.97 18.07
CA GLN A 407 -24.70 7.20 18.82
C GLN A 407 -26.03 7.58 19.48
N GLU A 408 -26.10 7.39 20.80
CA GLU A 408 -27.23 7.82 21.62
C GLU A 408 -27.03 9.22 22.22
N GLY A 409 -25.78 9.65 22.41
CA GLY A 409 -25.43 10.97 22.95
C GLY A 409 -25.60 12.10 21.93
N SER A 410 -25.94 13.30 22.42
CA SER A 410 -26.09 14.51 21.61
C SER A 410 -25.40 15.68 22.29
N VAL A 411 -24.89 16.61 21.49
CA VAL A 411 -24.50 17.94 21.97
C VAL A 411 -25.72 18.62 22.60
N LEU A 412 -25.49 19.51 23.57
CA LEU A 412 -26.54 20.28 24.23
C LEU A 412 -27.41 21.01 23.21
N ARG A 413 -28.73 21.02 23.44
CA ARG A 413 -29.69 21.62 22.51
C ARG A 413 -29.39 23.09 22.23
N GLU A 414 -29.02 23.85 23.25
CA GLU A 414 -28.66 25.28 23.12
C GLU A 414 -27.43 25.50 22.22
N GLU A 415 -26.42 24.64 22.34
CA GLU A 415 -25.23 24.69 21.49
C GLU A 415 -25.58 24.29 20.05
N THR A 416 -26.38 23.25 19.88
CA THR A 416 -26.85 22.80 18.55
C THR A 416 -27.64 23.90 17.85
N GLU A 417 -28.56 24.55 18.57
CA GLU A 417 -29.33 25.70 18.07
C GLU A 417 -28.41 26.88 17.75
N ALA A 418 -27.32 27.08 18.49
CA ALA A 418 -26.34 28.13 18.22
C ALA A 418 -25.61 27.93 16.89
N TRP A 419 -25.20 26.69 16.59
CA TRP A 419 -24.60 26.34 15.30
C TRP A 419 -25.60 26.42 14.14
N ALA A 420 -26.85 26.04 14.37
CA ALA A 420 -27.90 26.08 13.35
C ALA A 420 -28.46 27.50 13.07
N ARG A 421 -28.03 28.54 13.78
CA ARG A 421 -28.66 29.89 13.74
C ARG A 421 -28.82 30.46 12.33
N LEU A 422 -27.81 30.33 11.48
CA LEU A 422 -27.82 30.86 10.10
C LEU A 422 -28.79 30.11 9.19
N HIS A 423 -29.19 28.89 9.56
CA HIS A 423 -30.05 28.01 8.79
C HIS A 423 -31.34 27.64 9.53
N LYS A 424 -31.77 28.47 10.50
CA LYS A 424 -32.91 28.14 11.38
C LYS A 424 -34.21 27.78 10.64
N SER A 425 -34.44 28.34 9.45
CA SER A 425 -35.62 28.03 8.62
C SER A 425 -35.56 26.66 7.94
N ARG A 426 -34.39 26.02 7.90
CA ARG A 426 -34.15 24.72 7.25
C ARG A 426 -34.13 23.54 8.22
N PHE A 427 -34.10 23.79 9.52
CA PHE A 427 -34.11 22.76 10.56
C PHE A 427 -35.45 22.73 11.30
N GLN A 428 -36.14 21.58 11.28
CA GLN A 428 -37.23 21.28 12.22
C GLN A 428 -36.65 20.75 13.56
N ASP A 429 -37.49 20.62 14.58
CA ASP A 429 -37.06 20.14 15.91
C ASP A 429 -36.38 18.75 15.87
N GLU A 430 -36.88 17.84 15.02
CA GLU A 430 -36.27 16.53 14.82
C GLU A 430 -34.93 16.61 14.07
N ASP A 431 -34.78 17.56 13.14
CA ASP A 431 -33.53 17.80 12.44
C ASP A 431 -32.47 18.42 13.38
N LEU A 432 -32.89 19.26 14.33
CA LEU A 432 -32.00 19.80 15.38
C LEU A 432 -31.50 18.70 16.31
N ALA A 433 -32.37 17.79 16.75
CA ALA A 433 -31.95 16.64 17.55
C ALA A 433 -30.95 15.75 16.79
N THR A 434 -31.19 15.56 15.49
CA THR A 434 -30.28 14.81 14.62
C THR A 434 -28.94 15.52 14.47
N LEU A 435 -28.95 16.83 14.19
CA LEU A 435 -27.75 17.65 14.09
C LEU A 435 -26.90 17.57 15.37
N GLY A 436 -27.52 17.60 16.55
CA GLY A 436 -26.81 17.47 17.83
C GLY A 436 -26.07 16.14 17.99
N LYS A 437 -26.62 15.04 17.48
CA LYS A 437 -25.92 13.73 17.41
C LYS A 437 -24.76 13.76 16.42
N ILE A 438 -24.95 14.38 15.24
CA ILE A 438 -23.90 14.49 14.21
C ILE A 438 -22.73 15.33 14.73
N LEU A 439 -23.01 16.44 15.42
CA LEU A 439 -21.99 17.27 16.05
C LEU A 439 -21.20 16.48 17.12
N CYS A 440 -21.89 15.64 17.91
CA CYS A 440 -21.25 14.80 18.92
C CYS A 440 -20.30 13.77 18.27
N LEU A 441 -20.71 13.17 17.15
CA LEU A 441 -19.86 12.28 16.36
C LEU A 441 -18.64 13.01 15.81
N LEU A 442 -18.85 14.20 15.24
CA LEU A 442 -17.76 15.01 14.70
C LEU A 442 -16.75 15.37 15.78
N ASP A 443 -17.21 15.77 16.96
CA ASP A 443 -16.33 16.07 18.08
C ASP A 443 -15.54 14.83 18.52
N GLY A 444 -16.21 13.67 18.64
CA GLY A 444 -15.54 12.40 18.92
C GLY A 444 -14.48 12.00 17.89
N ILE A 445 -14.69 12.34 16.61
CA ILE A 445 -13.68 12.16 15.55
C ILE A 445 -12.50 13.10 15.76
N MET A 446 -12.76 14.38 15.98
CA MET A 446 -11.72 15.39 16.17
C MET A 446 -10.91 15.19 17.46
N ASP A 447 -11.49 14.52 18.47
CA ASP A 447 -10.85 14.14 19.73
C ASP A 447 -10.14 12.76 19.67
N GLY A 448 -10.15 12.10 18.49
CA GLY A 448 -9.50 10.80 18.29
C GLY A 448 -10.16 9.62 19.01
N GLN A 449 -11.40 9.78 19.48
CA GLN A 449 -12.18 8.72 20.12
C GLN A 449 -12.91 7.83 19.10
N ILE A 450 -13.30 8.44 17.98
CA ILE A 450 -14.00 7.80 16.87
C ILE A 450 -13.15 7.95 15.63
N ARG A 451 -12.98 6.89 14.84
CA ARG A 451 -12.20 6.98 13.60
C ARG A 451 -13.01 7.57 12.45
N ASN A 452 -14.23 7.07 12.23
CA ASN A 452 -15.16 7.61 11.24
C ASN A 452 -16.61 7.44 11.69
N ALA A 453 -17.53 8.13 11.02
CA ALA A 453 -18.94 8.02 11.34
C ALA A 453 -19.84 8.17 10.11
N ILE A 454 -21.03 7.56 10.21
CA ILE A 454 -22.11 7.66 9.22
C ILE A 454 -23.30 8.31 9.91
N ALA A 455 -23.94 9.26 9.24
CA ALA A 455 -25.13 9.91 9.78
C ALA A 455 -26.22 10.05 8.72
N THR A 456 -27.48 9.94 9.16
CA THR A 456 -28.65 10.24 8.33
C THR A 456 -29.25 11.57 8.73
N THR A 457 -29.53 12.43 7.76
CA THR A 457 -30.26 13.71 7.94
C THR A 457 -31.36 13.81 6.88
N THR A 458 -32.32 14.71 7.05
CA THR A 458 -33.37 14.92 6.05
C THR A 458 -32.83 15.66 4.83
N ALA A 459 -33.46 15.45 3.67
CA ALA A 459 -33.05 16.12 2.43
C ALA A 459 -33.08 17.65 2.56
N LEU A 460 -34.07 18.19 3.29
CA LEU A 460 -34.21 19.64 3.51
C LEU A 460 -33.07 20.21 4.38
N ALA A 461 -32.60 19.44 5.36
CA ALA A 461 -31.54 19.83 6.27
C ALA A 461 -30.13 19.58 5.72
N THR A 462 -29.97 18.73 4.70
CA THR A 462 -28.65 18.22 4.25
C THR A 462 -27.62 19.32 3.97
N ALA A 463 -27.95 20.32 3.15
CA ALA A 463 -27.02 21.39 2.82
C ALA A 463 -26.66 22.26 4.04
N ALA A 464 -27.64 22.51 4.92
CA ALA A 464 -27.42 23.26 6.16
C ALA A 464 -26.59 22.47 7.17
N THR A 465 -26.82 21.15 7.28
CA THR A 465 -26.01 20.25 8.10
C THR A 465 -24.56 20.28 7.63
N LEU A 466 -24.31 20.14 6.33
CA LEU A 466 -22.95 20.17 5.79
C LEU A 466 -22.24 21.48 6.11
N ASP A 467 -22.89 22.63 5.91
CA ASP A 467 -22.31 23.93 6.23
C ASP A 467 -21.95 24.05 7.72
N VAL A 468 -22.85 23.64 8.62
CA VAL A 468 -22.58 23.61 10.06
C VAL A 468 -21.38 22.73 10.40
N LEU A 469 -21.24 21.56 9.76
CA LEU A 469 -20.11 20.66 9.99
C LEU A 469 -18.78 21.27 9.52
N ILE A 470 -18.76 21.90 8.35
CA ILE A 470 -17.57 22.58 7.83
C ILE A 470 -17.15 23.68 8.81
N GLN A 471 -18.09 24.52 9.24
CA GLN A 471 -17.81 25.61 10.20
C GLN A 471 -17.33 25.07 11.55
N ARG A 472 -17.89 23.95 12.03
CA ARG A 472 -17.44 23.29 13.27
C ARG A 472 -16.01 22.75 13.13
N CYS A 473 -15.67 22.11 12.01
CA CYS A 473 -14.31 21.64 11.72
C CYS A 473 -13.30 22.80 11.73
N LEU A 474 -13.62 23.90 11.02
CA LEU A 474 -12.76 25.09 10.94
C LEU A 474 -12.60 25.76 12.32
N ALA A 475 -13.67 25.90 13.09
CA ALA A 475 -13.61 26.43 14.46
C ALA A 475 -12.76 25.57 15.40
N ARG A 476 -12.72 24.26 15.15
CA ARG A 476 -11.84 23.31 15.84
C ARG A 476 -10.45 23.17 15.18
N ARG A 477 -10.06 24.14 14.35
CA ARG A 477 -8.72 24.28 13.73
C ARG A 477 -8.35 23.17 12.74
N ALA A 478 -9.33 22.52 12.12
CA ALA A 478 -9.04 21.72 10.93
C ALA A 478 -8.45 22.65 9.85
N GLN A 479 -7.24 22.35 9.38
CA GLN A 479 -6.57 23.19 8.37
C GLN A 479 -7.21 23.06 7.00
N ARG A 480 -7.74 21.87 6.67
CA ARG A 480 -8.35 21.53 5.38
C ARG A 480 -9.49 20.55 5.62
N VAL A 481 -10.57 20.69 4.84
CA VAL A 481 -11.72 19.79 4.86
C VAL A 481 -12.06 19.40 3.42
N LEU A 482 -11.96 18.11 3.10
CA LEU A 482 -12.38 17.58 1.81
C LEU A 482 -13.87 17.22 1.89
N CYS A 483 -14.70 17.92 1.10
CA CYS A 483 -16.11 17.61 0.97
C CYS A 483 -16.36 16.91 -0.37
N VAL A 484 -16.89 15.68 -0.32
CA VAL A 484 -17.30 14.92 -1.50
C VAL A 484 -18.81 14.77 -1.48
N ALA A 485 -19.49 15.37 -2.45
CA ALA A 485 -20.94 15.29 -2.59
C ALA A 485 -21.32 14.44 -3.81
N LEU A 486 -22.22 13.48 -3.63
CA LEU A 486 -22.79 12.67 -4.70
C LEU A 486 -24.23 13.12 -4.94
N GLY A 487 -24.46 13.82 -6.06
CA GLY A 487 -25.75 14.42 -6.42
C GLY A 487 -25.70 15.95 -6.51
N GLN A 488 -26.86 16.58 -6.70
CA GLN A 488 -26.96 18.04 -6.68
C GLN A 488 -27.04 18.54 -5.23
N LEU A 489 -26.07 19.36 -4.85
CA LEU A 489 -26.05 20.05 -3.57
C LEU A 489 -25.89 21.54 -3.84
N ASP A 490 -26.82 22.35 -3.34
CA ASP A 490 -26.68 23.80 -3.36
C ASP A 490 -25.46 24.18 -2.51
N ARG A 491 -24.45 24.79 -3.13
CA ARG A 491 -23.20 25.19 -2.46
C ARG A 491 -23.52 26.09 -1.26
N PRO A 492 -22.89 25.88 -0.09
CA PRO A 492 -22.99 26.82 1.02
C PRO A 492 -22.55 28.22 0.55
N LEU A 493 -23.36 29.24 0.84
CA LEU A 493 -23.23 30.59 0.28
C LEU A 493 -21.98 31.37 0.73
N ASP A 494 -21.27 30.91 1.77
CA ASP A 494 -20.24 31.69 2.49
C ASP A 494 -18.85 31.04 2.56
N LEU A 495 -18.53 30.06 1.70
CA LEU A 495 -17.14 29.65 1.48
C LEU A 495 -16.46 30.66 0.56
N ALA A 496 -16.27 31.88 1.08
CA ALA A 496 -15.45 32.90 0.45
C ALA A 496 -13.98 32.47 0.47
N ASP A 497 -13.22 33.03 -0.46
CA ASP A 497 -11.82 32.73 -0.76
C ASP A 497 -10.93 33.36 0.33
N ASP A 498 -10.92 32.77 1.53
CA ASP A 498 -10.27 33.33 2.74
C ASP A 498 -8.74 33.16 2.74
N GLY A 499 -8.15 32.64 1.67
CA GLY A 499 -6.72 32.27 1.60
C GLY A 499 -6.34 31.04 2.44
N TYR A 500 -7.31 30.39 3.09
CA TYR A 500 -7.20 29.02 3.59
C TYR A 500 -7.90 28.12 2.58
N ASP A 501 -7.13 27.36 1.81
CA ASP A 501 -7.58 26.46 0.74
C ASP A 501 -8.56 25.38 1.25
N SER A 502 -9.82 25.76 1.42
CA SER A 502 -10.95 24.85 1.60
C SER A 502 -11.37 24.35 0.23
N LEU A 503 -10.62 23.36 -0.29
CA LEU A 503 -10.93 22.72 -1.55
C LEU A 503 -12.17 21.82 -1.40
N ALA A 504 -13.36 22.37 -1.62
CA ALA A 504 -14.58 21.60 -1.81
C ALA A 504 -14.63 21.11 -3.26
N TYR A 505 -14.38 19.83 -3.49
CA TYR A 505 -14.47 19.22 -4.82
C TYR A 505 -15.86 18.59 -5.00
N THR A 506 -16.77 19.27 -5.69
CA THR A 506 -18.05 18.67 -6.09
C THR A 506 -17.87 17.98 -7.44
N SER A 507 -17.72 16.66 -7.45
CA SER A 507 -17.82 15.88 -8.69
C SER A 507 -19.26 15.41 -8.88
N GLN A 508 -19.86 15.79 -10.01
CA GLN A 508 -21.20 15.37 -10.39
C GLN A 508 -21.09 14.04 -11.15
N LEU A 509 -21.07 12.91 -10.43
CA LEU A 509 -21.28 11.60 -11.03
C LEU A 509 -22.75 11.46 -11.40
N CYS A 510 -23.11 11.82 -12.65
CA CYS A 510 -24.38 11.42 -13.23
C CYS A 510 -24.37 9.89 -13.36
N MET A 511 -25.08 9.20 -12.45
CA MET A 511 -25.55 7.86 -12.76
C MET A 511 -26.70 8.00 -13.76
N ASP A 512 -26.41 7.81 -15.04
CA ASP A 512 -27.45 7.55 -16.02
C ASP A 512 -28.19 6.29 -15.59
N ARG A 513 -29.52 6.39 -15.47
CA ARG A 513 -30.41 5.30 -15.05
C ARG A 513 -30.50 4.17 -16.07
#